data_AF-A0A0S4VMH0-F1
#
_entry.id   AF-A0A0S4VMH0-F1
#
_cell.length_a   1.000
_cell.length_b   1.000
_cell.length_c   1.000
_cell.angle_alpha   90.00
_cell.angle_beta   90.00
_cell.angle_gamma   90.00
#
_symmetry.space_group_name_H-M   'P 1'
#
loop_
_entity.id
_entity.type
_entity.pdbx_description
1 polymer ?
#
loop_
_entity_poly.entity_id
_entity_poly.type
_entity_poly.pdbx_seq_one_letter_code
_entity_poly.pdbx_strand_id
1 'polypeptide(L)'
;MREQVAQLTGRRFLDGYSSDEAQYRALIDNGVTYAKAWGLRPGVALTAAQMAQLTSDIVWLVEQEVTLPNGQTTRALVPQVYVHVKPGDLDGSGALIAGQSVNLNVSGDMVNQGSIAGRDVVSITAENVKNLGGRITGGDVAVRARTDLDNLGGIIDANNSLSAMAGRDLNVASTTRSKASAFSPY
;
A
#
# COMPACT_ATOMS: atom_id res chain seq x y z
N MET A 1 2.09 -0.69 -17.89
CA MET A 1 2.55 0.49 -17.10
C MET A 1 1.38 1.30 -16.55
N ARG A 2 0.41 1.68 -17.40
CA ARG A 2 -0.87 2.27 -16.94
C ARG A 2 -1.59 1.42 -15.89
N GLU A 3 -1.61 0.09 -16.02
CA GLU A 3 -2.20 -0.79 -15.00
C GLU A 3 -1.46 -0.75 -13.65
N GLN A 4 -0.14 -0.60 -13.63
CA GLN A 4 0.64 -0.73 -12.39
C GLN A 4 0.46 0.48 -11.47
N VAL A 5 0.42 1.69 -12.03
CA VAL A 5 0.15 2.92 -11.26
C VAL A 5 -1.27 2.88 -10.67
N ALA A 6 -2.25 2.44 -11.47
CA ALA A 6 -3.62 2.27 -11.01
C ALA A 6 -3.78 1.16 -9.95
N GLN A 7 -3.04 0.06 -10.06
CA GLN A 7 -3.06 -1.05 -9.08
C GLN A 7 -2.40 -0.68 -7.76
N LEU A 8 -1.33 0.13 -7.78
CA LEU A 8 -0.56 0.46 -6.57
C LEU A 8 -1.11 1.69 -5.82
N THR A 9 -1.78 2.62 -6.51
CA THR A 9 -2.17 3.91 -5.90
C THR A 9 -3.68 4.16 -5.89
N GLY A 10 -4.48 3.34 -6.58
CA GLY A 10 -5.94 3.54 -6.71
C GLY A 10 -6.35 4.81 -7.46
N ARG A 11 -5.39 5.59 -8.00
CA ARG A 11 -5.61 6.83 -8.74
C ARG A 11 -5.05 6.73 -10.15
N ARG A 12 -5.75 7.38 -11.09
CA ARG A 12 -5.39 7.40 -12.52
C ARG A 12 -4.17 8.30 -12.82
N PHE A 13 -3.84 9.23 -11.93
CA PHE A 13 -2.69 10.15 -12.01
C PHE A 13 -2.12 10.43 -10.61
N LEU A 14 -0.80 10.63 -10.53
CA LEU A 14 -0.16 11.25 -9.37
C LEU A 14 -0.37 12.77 -9.48
N ASP A 15 -0.65 13.45 -8.36
CA ASP A 15 -0.99 14.87 -8.35
C ASP A 15 0.12 15.74 -9.01
N GLY A 16 -0.25 16.56 -10.00
CA GLY A 16 0.61 17.65 -10.51
C GLY A 16 1.20 17.53 -11.92
N TYR A 17 0.91 16.47 -12.69
CA TYR A 17 1.48 16.30 -14.04
C TYR A 17 0.45 16.43 -15.16
N SER A 18 0.79 17.18 -16.22
CA SER A 18 -0.07 17.51 -17.35
C SER A 18 0.04 16.55 -18.55
N SER A 19 0.97 15.59 -18.55
CA SER A 19 1.08 14.53 -19.56
C SER A 19 1.78 13.26 -19.06
N ASP A 20 1.38 12.10 -19.61
CA ASP A 20 1.93 10.76 -19.28
C ASP A 20 3.46 10.70 -19.50
N GLU A 21 3.99 11.38 -20.52
CA GLU A 21 5.43 11.39 -20.85
C GLU A 21 6.26 12.24 -19.88
N ALA A 22 5.74 13.41 -19.48
CA ALA A 22 6.43 14.28 -18.53
C ALA A 22 6.50 13.63 -17.15
N GLN A 23 5.41 12.98 -16.72
CA GLN A 23 5.38 12.20 -15.49
C GLN A 23 6.38 11.03 -15.55
N TYR A 24 6.39 10.29 -16.65
CA TYR A 24 7.31 9.16 -16.80
C TYR A 24 8.78 9.58 -16.78
N ARG A 25 9.14 10.70 -17.43
CA ARG A 25 10.49 11.27 -17.36
C ARG A 25 10.89 11.65 -15.94
N ALA A 26 10.00 12.35 -15.21
CA ALA A 26 10.26 12.73 -13.83
C ALA A 26 10.51 11.51 -12.92
N LEU A 27 9.73 10.43 -13.10
CA LEU A 27 9.92 9.18 -12.35
C LEU A 27 11.27 8.51 -12.67
N ILE A 28 11.69 8.50 -13.94
CA ILE A 28 13.00 7.97 -14.34
C ILE A 28 14.14 8.82 -13.74
N ASP A 29 14.04 10.15 -13.81
CA ASP A 29 15.05 11.08 -13.30
C ASP A 29 15.21 10.97 -11.78
N ASN A 30 14.08 10.83 -11.06
CA ASN A 30 14.09 10.52 -9.64
C ASN A 30 14.76 9.17 -9.35
N GLY A 31 14.50 8.15 -10.18
CA GLY A 31 15.12 6.83 -10.08
C GLY A 31 16.64 6.87 -10.25
N VAL A 32 17.13 7.62 -11.24
CA VAL A 32 18.58 7.83 -11.45
C VAL A 32 19.22 8.55 -10.27
N THR A 33 18.54 9.57 -9.74
CA THR A 33 19.01 10.34 -8.58
C THR A 33 19.14 9.44 -7.35
N TYR A 34 18.10 8.67 -7.06
CA TYR A 34 18.07 7.73 -5.94
C TYR A 34 19.15 6.63 -6.09
N ALA A 35 19.31 6.09 -7.30
CA ALA A 35 20.32 5.08 -7.58
C ALA A 35 21.76 5.54 -7.33
N LYS A 36 22.08 6.79 -7.69
CA LYS A 36 23.39 7.37 -7.41
C LYS A 36 23.64 7.53 -5.92
N ALA A 37 22.63 8.00 -5.17
CA ALA A 37 22.74 8.21 -3.73
C ALA A 37 22.95 6.89 -2.95
N TRP A 38 22.36 5.79 -3.43
CA TRP A 38 22.37 4.49 -2.75
C TRP A 38 23.25 3.42 -3.41
N GLY A 39 24.03 3.78 -4.43
CA GLY A 39 24.92 2.85 -5.14
C GLY A 39 24.19 1.69 -5.83
N LEU A 40 22.96 1.92 -6.29
CA LEU A 40 22.10 0.89 -6.87
C LEU A 40 22.51 0.55 -8.29
N ARG A 41 22.28 -0.70 -8.69
CA ARG A 41 22.55 -1.20 -10.03
C ARG A 41 21.25 -1.61 -10.71
N PRO A 42 20.97 -1.14 -11.95
CA PRO A 42 19.85 -1.65 -12.73
C PRO A 42 19.88 -3.17 -12.83
N GLY A 43 18.70 -3.80 -12.82
CA GLY A 43 18.55 -5.25 -12.82
C GLY A 43 18.27 -5.85 -11.45
N VAL A 44 18.57 -5.13 -10.36
CA VAL A 44 18.28 -5.57 -8.99
C VAL A 44 17.07 -4.82 -8.44
N ALA A 45 16.07 -5.56 -7.97
CA ALA A 45 14.90 -4.99 -7.30
C ALA A 45 15.29 -4.29 -5.99
N LEU A 46 14.58 -3.21 -5.63
CA LEU A 46 14.78 -2.57 -4.33
C LEU A 46 14.36 -3.50 -3.19
N THR A 47 15.18 -3.54 -2.14
CA THR A 47 14.81 -4.17 -0.86
C THR A 47 13.80 -3.31 -0.11
N ALA A 48 13.08 -3.91 0.85
CA ALA A 48 12.16 -3.17 1.73
C ALA A 48 12.86 -2.00 2.46
N ALA A 49 14.09 -2.21 2.90
CA ALA A 49 14.88 -1.16 3.55
C ALA A 49 15.18 0.01 2.61
N GLN A 50 15.49 -0.25 1.34
CA GLN A 50 15.70 0.78 0.33
C GLN A 50 14.38 1.49 0.00
N MET A 51 13.29 0.75 -0.23
CA MET A 51 11.98 1.35 -0.48
C MET A 51 11.55 2.33 0.62
N ALA A 52 11.80 1.98 1.89
CA ALA A 52 11.51 2.85 3.04
C ALA A 52 12.35 4.15 3.09
N GLN A 53 13.39 4.27 2.28
CA GLN A 53 14.25 5.45 2.15
C GLN A 53 13.94 6.28 0.90
N LEU A 54 12.98 5.87 0.07
CA LEU A 54 12.51 6.71 -1.04
C LEU A 54 12.02 8.03 -0.48
N THR A 55 12.28 9.12 -1.18
CA THR A 55 11.76 10.48 -0.89
C THR A 55 10.86 11.01 -2.01
N SER A 56 10.84 10.30 -3.14
CA SER A 56 10.04 10.59 -4.33
C SER A 56 9.67 9.27 -5.02
N ASP A 57 8.59 9.26 -5.78
CA ASP A 57 8.24 8.13 -6.65
C ASP A 57 9.28 7.97 -7.76
N ILE A 58 9.58 6.72 -8.11
CA ILE A 58 10.58 6.40 -9.13
C ILE A 58 10.10 5.32 -10.11
N VAL A 59 10.67 5.32 -11.30
CA VAL A 59 10.71 4.15 -12.18
C VAL A 59 12.11 3.56 -12.10
N TRP A 60 12.19 2.26 -11.90
CA TRP A 60 13.42 1.51 -11.77
C TRP A 60 13.41 0.26 -12.65
N LEU A 61 14.56 -0.09 -13.22
CA LEU A 61 14.70 -1.24 -14.11
C LEU A 61 15.09 -2.49 -13.31
N VAL A 62 14.24 -3.52 -13.36
CA VAL A 62 14.44 -4.79 -12.65
C VAL A 62 14.56 -5.91 -13.68
N GLU A 63 15.48 -6.85 -13.46
CA GLU A 63 15.61 -8.02 -14.31
C GLU A 63 14.44 -8.98 -14.05
N GLN A 64 13.69 -9.34 -15.09
CA GLN A 64 12.60 -10.30 -15.01
C GLN A 64 12.68 -11.28 -16.19
N GLU A 65 12.23 -12.51 -15.98
CA GLU A 65 11.94 -13.42 -17.08
C GLU A 65 10.67 -12.95 -17.80
N VAL A 66 10.80 -12.69 -19.09
CA VAL A 66 9.70 -12.32 -19.98
C VAL A 66 9.51 -13.38 -21.05
N THR A 67 8.28 -13.79 -21.27
CA THR A 67 7.92 -14.69 -22.37
C THR A 67 7.68 -13.86 -23.63
N LEU A 68 8.50 -14.08 -24.64
CA LEU A 68 8.38 -13.47 -25.96
C LEU A 68 7.14 -14.04 -26.69
N PRO A 69 6.59 -13.33 -27.70
CA PRO A 69 5.43 -13.79 -28.47
C PRO A 69 5.61 -15.15 -29.14
N ASN A 70 6.87 -15.59 -29.34
CA ASN A 70 7.23 -16.88 -29.91
C ASN A 70 7.32 -18.02 -28.86
N GLY A 71 6.95 -17.75 -27.60
CA GLY A 71 6.95 -18.73 -26.50
C GLY A 71 8.30 -18.92 -25.79
N GLN A 72 9.37 -18.24 -26.21
CA GLN A 72 10.66 -18.30 -25.53
C GLN A 72 10.71 -17.38 -24.32
N THR A 73 11.33 -17.81 -23.23
CA THR A 73 11.64 -16.94 -22.09
C THR A 73 13.02 -16.30 -22.28
N THR A 74 13.12 -15.01 -21.97
CA THR A 74 14.40 -14.29 -21.91
C THR A 74 14.43 -13.38 -20.70
N ARG A 75 15.63 -13.02 -20.24
CA ARG A 75 15.79 -12.01 -19.20
C ARG A 75 15.80 -10.63 -19.83
N ALA A 76 14.94 -9.75 -19.32
CA ALA A 76 14.86 -8.37 -19.77
C ALA A 76 14.80 -7.43 -18.57
N LEU A 77 15.32 -6.22 -18.77
CA LEU A 77 15.09 -5.13 -17.85
C LEU A 77 13.69 -4.58 -18.05
N VAL A 78 12.84 -4.79 -17.05
CA VAL A 78 11.45 -4.33 -17.05
C VAL A 78 11.35 -3.09 -16.18
N PRO A 79 10.77 -1.98 -16.70
CA PRO A 79 10.43 -0.83 -15.88
C PRO A 79 9.39 -1.19 -14.81
N GLN A 80 9.73 -0.89 -13.56
CA GLN A 80 8.87 -1.06 -12.41
C GLN A 80 8.76 0.25 -11.64
N VAL A 81 7.55 0.60 -11.21
CA VAL A 81 7.32 1.81 -10.40
C VAL A 81 7.47 1.47 -8.93
N TYR A 82 8.21 2.28 -8.19
CA TYR A 82 8.30 2.26 -6.73
C TYR A 82 7.78 3.59 -6.19
N VAL A 83 6.86 3.52 -5.22
CA VAL A 83 6.19 4.69 -4.67
C VAL A 83 6.79 5.09 -3.33
N HIS A 84 6.97 6.39 -3.13
CA HIS A 84 7.35 6.96 -1.85
C HIS A 84 6.15 6.92 -0.90
N VAL A 85 6.32 6.22 0.22
CA VAL A 85 5.30 6.06 1.25
C VAL A 85 5.25 7.33 2.11
N LYS A 86 4.14 8.06 2.08
CA LYS A 86 3.86 9.20 2.98
C LYS A 86 3.19 8.71 4.27
N PRO A 87 3.20 9.50 5.35
CA PRO A 87 2.43 9.18 6.55
C PRO A 87 0.94 8.99 6.24
N GLY A 88 0.43 7.77 6.43
CA GLY A 88 -0.93 7.37 6.05
C GLY A 88 -1.02 6.57 4.74
N ASP A 89 0.07 6.49 3.96
CA ASP A 89 0.16 5.65 2.78
C ASP A 89 0.42 4.18 3.15
N LEU A 90 -0.05 3.29 2.28
CA LEU A 90 0.14 1.84 2.38
C LEU A 90 1.57 1.47 1.97
N ASP A 91 2.37 0.94 2.90
CA ASP A 91 3.81 0.71 2.69
C ASP A 91 4.17 -0.61 1.99
N GLY A 92 3.18 -1.36 1.51
CA GLY A 92 3.37 -2.63 0.81
C GLY A 92 4.01 -3.76 1.66
N SER A 93 4.20 -3.54 2.97
CA SER A 93 4.80 -4.51 3.89
C SER A 93 3.77 -5.40 4.61
N GLY A 94 2.48 -5.04 4.53
CA GLY A 94 1.35 -5.82 5.05
C GLY A 94 0.59 -6.58 3.95
N ALA A 95 -0.01 -7.72 4.31
CA ALA A 95 -0.87 -8.49 3.42
C ALA A 95 -2.02 -7.62 2.85
N LEU A 96 -2.32 -7.76 1.55
CA LEU A 96 -3.43 -7.09 0.85
C LEU A 96 -4.55 -8.08 0.54
N ILE A 97 -5.77 -7.75 0.96
CA ILE A 97 -7.00 -8.40 0.52
C ILE A 97 -7.77 -7.38 -0.32
N ALA A 98 -7.90 -7.63 -1.63
CA ALA A 98 -8.57 -6.72 -2.55
C ALA A 98 -9.57 -7.42 -3.46
N GLY A 99 -10.67 -6.74 -3.79
CA GLY A 99 -11.68 -7.23 -4.73
C GLY A 99 -12.69 -6.17 -5.12
N GLN A 100 -13.59 -6.50 -6.05
CA GLN A 100 -14.74 -5.64 -6.35
C GLN A 100 -15.64 -5.51 -5.10
N SER A 101 -15.85 -6.63 -4.42
CA SER A 101 -16.47 -6.69 -3.10
C SER A 101 -15.66 -7.63 -2.22
N VAL A 102 -15.46 -7.25 -0.96
CA VAL A 102 -14.78 -8.08 0.05
C VAL A 102 -15.79 -8.41 1.15
N ASN A 103 -15.99 -9.70 1.43
CA ASN A 103 -16.89 -10.17 2.48
C ASN A 103 -16.16 -11.14 3.40
N LEU A 104 -15.95 -10.75 4.66
CA LEU A 104 -15.23 -11.52 5.66
C LEU A 104 -16.20 -11.87 6.80
N ASN A 105 -16.50 -13.16 6.97
CA ASN A 105 -17.27 -13.67 8.11
C ASN A 105 -16.36 -14.55 8.95
N VAL A 106 -15.92 -14.02 10.09
CA VAL A 106 -15.00 -14.69 11.01
C VAL A 106 -15.79 -15.13 12.25
N SER A 107 -15.61 -16.39 12.66
CA SER A 107 -16.27 -16.91 13.86
C SER A 107 -15.68 -16.33 15.15
N GLY A 108 -14.38 -16.03 15.16
CA GLY A 108 -13.67 -15.40 16.27
C GLY A 108 -13.16 -13.99 15.94
N ASP A 109 -12.01 -13.64 16.51
CA ASP A 109 -11.36 -12.33 16.31
C ASP A 109 -10.81 -12.18 14.88
N MET A 110 -11.00 -10.98 14.31
CA MET A 110 -10.30 -10.53 13.13
C MET A 110 -9.26 -9.47 13.51
N VAL A 111 -8.01 -9.67 13.08
CA VAL A 111 -6.92 -8.72 13.26
C VAL A 111 -6.44 -8.26 11.89
N ASN A 112 -6.50 -6.96 11.64
CA ASN A 112 -5.94 -6.34 10.45
C ASN A 112 -4.74 -5.46 10.83
N GLN A 113 -3.60 -5.74 10.21
CA GLN A 113 -2.39 -4.91 10.24
C GLN A 113 -1.94 -4.52 8.82
N GLY A 114 -2.64 -5.02 7.80
CA GLY A 114 -2.39 -4.76 6.39
C GLY A 114 -3.51 -3.93 5.77
N SER A 115 -3.86 -4.23 4.52
CA SER A 115 -4.89 -3.49 3.79
C SER A 115 -6.02 -4.40 3.32
N ILE A 116 -7.26 -3.96 3.56
CA ILE A 116 -8.48 -4.59 3.05
C ILE A 116 -9.20 -3.55 2.18
N ALA A 117 -9.34 -3.83 0.89
CA ALA A 117 -9.86 -2.88 -0.10
C ALA A 117 -10.96 -3.50 -0.97
N GLY A 118 -12.15 -2.91 -0.94
CA GLY A 118 -13.28 -3.26 -1.82
C GLY A 118 -13.62 -2.11 -2.75
N ARG A 119 -13.69 -2.31 -4.07
CA ARG A 119 -14.07 -1.19 -4.98
C ARG A 119 -15.46 -0.65 -4.65
N ASP A 120 -16.42 -1.56 -4.52
CA ASP A 120 -17.81 -1.23 -4.26
C ASP A 120 -18.14 -1.42 -2.78
N VAL A 121 -17.76 -2.57 -2.20
CA VAL A 121 -18.17 -2.94 -0.84
C VAL A 121 -17.05 -3.64 -0.06
N VAL A 122 -16.89 -3.29 1.21
CA VAL A 122 -16.23 -4.12 2.23
C VAL A 122 -17.24 -4.43 3.33
N SER A 123 -17.48 -5.71 3.59
CA SER A 123 -18.34 -6.19 4.69
C SER A 123 -17.57 -7.14 5.58
N ILE A 124 -17.50 -6.83 6.86
CA ILE A 124 -16.73 -7.58 7.85
C ILE A 124 -17.65 -7.90 9.02
N THR A 125 -17.75 -9.17 9.39
CA THR A 125 -18.41 -9.63 10.60
C THR A 125 -17.47 -10.55 11.38
N ALA A 126 -17.22 -10.23 12.66
CA ALA A 126 -16.32 -11.00 13.52
C ALA A 126 -16.76 -10.92 15.00
N GLU A 127 -16.15 -11.72 15.88
CA GLU A 127 -16.35 -11.60 17.32
C GLU A 127 -15.81 -10.24 17.81
N ASN A 128 -14.53 -10.00 17.57
CA ASN A 128 -13.89 -8.70 17.71
C ASN A 128 -13.22 -8.29 16.40
N VAL A 129 -13.15 -7.00 16.12
CA VAL A 129 -12.40 -6.46 14.98
C VAL A 129 -11.29 -5.55 15.48
N LYS A 130 -10.04 -5.92 15.21
CA LYS A 130 -8.84 -5.18 15.63
C LYS A 130 -8.10 -4.67 14.41
N ASN A 131 -8.34 -3.42 14.03
CA ASN A 131 -7.57 -2.72 13.00
C ASN A 131 -6.37 -2.00 13.66
N LEU A 132 -5.22 -2.67 13.68
CA LEU A 132 -4.03 -2.28 14.41
C LEU A 132 -2.97 -1.73 13.45
N GLY A 133 -3.04 -0.43 13.15
CA GLY A 133 -2.19 0.20 12.14
C GLY A 133 -2.52 -0.15 10.69
N GLY A 134 -3.53 -1.01 10.47
CA GLY A 134 -4.00 -1.41 9.14
C GLY A 134 -5.02 -0.44 8.54
N ARG A 135 -5.41 -0.72 7.29
CA ARG A 135 -6.42 0.04 6.54
C ARG A 135 -7.56 -0.84 6.07
N ILE A 136 -8.79 -0.35 6.22
CA ILE A 136 -10.01 -0.95 5.69
C ILE A 136 -10.73 0.13 4.87
N THR A 137 -10.86 -0.07 3.55
CA THR A 137 -11.34 0.97 2.65
C THR A 137 -12.25 0.43 1.55
N GLY A 138 -13.25 1.21 1.12
CA GLY A 138 -14.04 0.86 -0.05
C GLY A 138 -15.11 1.86 -0.46
N GLY A 139 -15.96 1.49 -1.43
CA GLY A 139 -17.15 2.28 -1.79
C GLY A 139 -18.07 2.45 -0.58
N ASP A 140 -18.70 1.36 -0.16
CA ASP A 140 -19.40 1.20 1.11
C ASP A 140 -18.60 0.28 2.03
N VAL A 141 -18.46 0.66 3.30
CA VAL A 141 -17.76 -0.15 4.31
C VAL A 141 -18.69 -0.44 5.48
N ALA A 142 -18.87 -1.72 5.79
CA ALA A 142 -19.62 -2.19 6.95
C ALA A 142 -18.74 -3.10 7.80
N VAL A 143 -18.44 -2.68 9.03
CA VAL A 143 -17.69 -3.45 10.02
C VAL A 143 -18.60 -3.75 11.20
N ARG A 144 -18.84 -5.02 11.49
CA ARG A 144 -19.69 -5.50 12.59
C ARG A 144 -18.88 -6.41 13.51
N ALA A 145 -18.49 -5.88 14.67
CA ALA A 145 -17.98 -6.68 15.77
C ALA A 145 -19.15 -7.08 16.69
N ARG A 146 -19.20 -8.36 17.09
CA ARG A 146 -20.18 -8.84 18.08
C ARG A 146 -19.90 -8.27 19.46
N THR A 147 -18.62 -8.10 19.79
CA THR A 147 -18.18 -7.58 21.08
C THR A 147 -17.49 -6.23 20.89
N ASP A 148 -16.21 -6.17 20.51
CA ASP A 148 -15.46 -4.91 20.44
C ASP A 148 -14.87 -4.61 19.04
N LEU A 149 -14.83 -3.32 18.69
CA LEU A 149 -14.13 -2.80 17.51
C LEU A 149 -13.02 -1.84 17.93
N ASP A 150 -11.78 -2.23 17.68
CA ASP A 150 -10.58 -1.46 17.98
C ASP A 150 -9.93 -0.96 16.69
N ASN A 151 -9.99 0.35 16.44
CA ASN A 151 -9.20 1.01 15.40
C ASN A 151 -8.04 1.78 16.04
N LEU A 152 -6.91 1.11 16.22
CA LEU A 152 -5.75 1.63 16.96
C LEU A 152 -4.60 1.89 15.99
N GLY A 153 -4.30 3.17 15.76
CA GLY A 153 -3.30 3.62 14.79
C GLY A 153 -3.66 3.29 13.34
N GLY A 154 -4.84 2.71 13.08
CA GLY A 154 -5.32 2.31 11.76
C GLY A 154 -6.35 3.27 11.17
N ILE A 155 -6.77 2.97 9.94
CA ILE A 155 -7.79 3.74 9.20
C ILE A 155 -8.92 2.82 8.76
N ILE A 156 -10.16 3.25 8.99
CA ILE A 156 -11.36 2.66 8.40
C ILE A 156 -12.10 3.80 7.70
N ASP A 157 -12.21 3.73 6.38
CA ASP A 157 -12.78 4.81 5.57
C ASP A 157 -13.60 4.29 4.38
N ALA A 158 -14.49 5.13 3.85
CA ALA A 158 -15.37 4.77 2.74
C ALA A 158 -15.62 5.96 1.82
N ASN A 159 -15.86 5.70 0.54
CA ASN A 159 -16.19 6.74 -0.44
C ASN A 159 -17.66 7.18 -0.35
N ASN A 160 -18.57 6.26 -0.06
CA ASN A 160 -20.01 6.47 -0.09
C ASN A 160 -20.60 6.40 1.32
N SER A 161 -20.46 5.26 2.00
CA SER A 161 -20.99 5.08 3.36
C SER A 161 -20.07 4.23 4.23
N LEU A 162 -19.95 4.63 5.49
CA LEU A 162 -19.22 3.88 6.52
C LEU A 162 -20.16 3.54 7.67
N SER A 163 -20.25 2.25 8.01
CA SER A 163 -20.94 1.74 9.18
C SER A 163 -19.97 0.89 10.01
N ALA A 164 -19.68 1.33 11.22
CA ALA A 164 -18.88 0.60 12.19
C ALA A 164 -19.74 0.34 13.44
N MET A 165 -19.99 -0.93 13.74
CA MET A 165 -20.83 -1.37 14.85
C MET A 165 -20.04 -2.32 15.75
N ALA A 166 -20.14 -2.10 17.05
CA ALA A 166 -19.66 -3.00 18.10
C ALA A 166 -20.82 -3.27 19.06
N GLY A 167 -20.92 -4.51 19.57
CA GLY A 167 -21.94 -4.84 20.56
C GLY A 167 -21.66 -4.24 21.93
N ARG A 168 -20.40 -3.92 22.23
CA ARG A 168 -19.97 -3.28 23.47
C ARG A 168 -19.21 -1.99 23.19
N ASP A 169 -17.93 -2.07 22.79
CA ASP A 169 -17.07 -0.89 22.69
C ASP A 169 -16.55 -0.65 21.27
N LEU A 170 -16.54 0.61 20.85
CA LEU A 170 -15.86 1.09 19.65
C LEU A 170 -14.74 2.04 20.08
N ASN A 171 -13.50 1.57 19.97
CA ASN A 171 -12.30 2.33 20.35
C ASN A 171 -11.58 2.86 19.11
N VAL A 172 -11.34 4.17 19.04
CA VAL A 172 -10.54 4.80 17.98
C VAL A 172 -9.44 5.61 18.63
N ALA A 173 -8.19 5.25 18.36
CA ALA A 173 -7.03 5.96 18.89
C ALA A 173 -5.95 6.09 17.82
N SER A 174 -5.29 7.24 17.75
CA SER A 174 -4.08 7.42 16.95
C SER A 174 -2.85 6.98 17.75
N THR A 175 -1.81 6.51 17.05
CA THR A 175 -0.53 6.14 17.68
C THR A 175 0.59 7.03 17.16
N THR A 176 1.38 7.63 18.05
CA THR A 176 2.61 8.33 17.70
C THR A 176 3.80 7.37 17.76
N ARG A 177 4.52 7.17 16.65
CA ARG A 177 5.78 6.42 16.64
C ARG A 177 6.96 7.39 16.77
N SER A 178 7.65 7.37 17.90
CA SER A 178 8.92 8.08 18.08
C SER A 178 10.08 7.16 17.66
N LYS A 179 10.86 7.57 16.65
CA LYS A 179 12.15 6.94 16.32
C LYS A 179 13.23 7.58 17.19
N ALA A 180 13.84 6.80 18.08
CA ALA A 180 15.05 7.24 18.77
C ALA A 180 16.25 7.02 17.83
N SER A 181 16.82 8.11 17.32
CA SER A 181 18.11 8.07 16.62
C SER A 181 19.20 7.82 17.66
N ALA A 182 19.78 6.62 17.68
CA ALA A 182 20.95 6.36 18.50
C ALA A 182 22.14 7.16 17.94
N PHE A 183 22.50 8.23 18.64
CA PHE A 183 23.70 9.01 18.36
C PHE A 183 24.90 8.22 18.90
N SER A 184 25.80 7.77 18.02
CA SER A 184 27.07 7.16 18.42
C SER A 184 28.16 8.23 18.33
N PRO A 185 28.67 8.77 19.45
CA PRO A 185 29.87 9.59 19.42
C PRO A 185 31.09 8.69 19.17
N TYR A 186 32.05 9.25 18.41
CA TYR A 186 33.31 8.63 17.98
C TYR A 186 34.22 8.22 19.15
#